data_AF-A0AA43DE15-F1
#
_entry.id   AF-A0AA43DE15-F1
#
_cell.length_a   1.000
_cell.length_b   1.000
_cell.length_c   1.000
_cell.angle_alpha   90.00
_cell.angle_beta   90.00
_cell.angle_gamma   90.00
#
_symmetry.space_group_name_H-M   'P 1'
#
loop_
_entity.id
_entity.type
_entity.pdbx_description
1 polymer ?
#
loop_
_entity_poly.entity_id
_entity_poly.type
_entity_poly.pdbx_seq_one_letter_code
_entity_poly.pdbx_strand_id
1 'polypeptide(L)'
;MRPIRIGLELLKPELIQKEEHIESTIVVFGSARLQEPEVATQALRRAEEQADHAPHDRALQQQVAIAKRQFELAKYYDVAREFSRLVSSTCQIDGRCNYVIVTGGGPGIMEAANRGAADVHAKSIGLNITLPHEQYPNPYITPRLSFQFRYFAIRKMHFLIRAKALVAFPGGFGTLDELFETLTLLQTGKTDQVMVVLVGRDFWERLINWQLLVDYGLIAQTDLKLFHYAETAQEAWDLIARHNGVPAT
;
A
#
# COMPACT_ATOMS: atom_id res chain seq x y z
N MET A 1 20.42 -24.22 5.69
CA MET A 1 20.18 -24.57 4.27
C MET A 1 19.20 -23.57 3.65
N ARG A 2 19.61 -22.79 2.64
CA ARG A 2 18.76 -21.76 1.98
C ARG A 2 17.49 -22.32 1.30
N PRO A 3 17.53 -23.46 0.58
CA PRO A 3 16.35 -23.98 -0.12
C PRO A 3 15.18 -24.31 0.82
N ILE A 4 15.47 -24.92 1.97
CA ILE A 4 14.45 -25.25 2.98
C ILE A 4 13.75 -23.99 3.48
N ARG A 5 14.51 -22.92 3.76
CA ARG A 5 13.92 -21.66 4.22
C ARG A 5 13.03 -21.02 3.16
N ILE A 6 13.46 -21.03 1.90
CA ILE A 6 12.64 -20.54 0.78
C ILE A 6 11.33 -21.33 0.70
N GLY A 7 11.39 -22.66 0.79
CA GLY A 7 10.20 -23.52 0.83
C GLY A 7 9.27 -23.20 2.01
N LEU A 8 9.81 -22.92 3.19
CA LEU A 8 9.01 -22.55 4.37
C LEU A 8 8.39 -21.15 4.25
N GLU A 9 9.13 -20.16 3.73
CA GLU A 9 8.60 -18.81 3.47
C GLU A 9 7.53 -18.83 2.37
N LEU A 10 7.58 -19.80 1.46
CA LEU A 10 6.49 -20.05 0.52
C LEU A 10 5.28 -20.72 1.19
N LEU A 11 5.47 -21.85 1.87
CA LEU A 11 4.37 -22.69 2.34
C LEU A 11 3.64 -22.15 3.57
N LYS A 12 4.35 -21.58 4.55
CA LYS A 12 3.74 -21.17 5.82
C LYS A 12 2.64 -20.12 5.64
N PRO A 13 2.85 -19.01 4.90
CA PRO A 13 1.80 -18.03 4.69
C PRO A 13 0.62 -18.60 3.89
N GLU A 14 0.87 -19.49 2.92
CA GLU A 14 -0.20 -20.15 2.15
C GLU A 14 -1.11 -21.01 3.05
N LEU A 15 -0.51 -21.82 3.91
CA LEU A 15 -1.25 -22.72 4.81
C LEU A 15 -2.08 -21.92 5.81
N ILE A 16 -1.48 -20.93 6.46
CA ILE A 16 -2.17 -20.12 7.47
C ILE A 16 -3.29 -19.29 6.84
N GLN A 17 -3.07 -18.69 5.66
CA GLN A 17 -4.14 -17.95 4.98
C GLN A 17 -5.32 -18.87 4.58
N LYS A 18 -5.05 -20.12 4.17
CA LYS A 18 -6.09 -21.13 3.91
C LYS A 18 -6.86 -21.51 5.18
N GLU A 19 -6.17 -21.74 6.30
CA GLU A 19 -6.80 -22.01 7.60
C GLU A 19 -7.66 -20.83 8.08
N GLU A 20 -7.27 -19.60 7.75
CA GLU A 20 -8.00 -18.38 8.08
C GLU A 20 -9.10 -18.05 7.04
N HIS A 21 -9.35 -18.95 6.10
CA HIS A 21 -10.35 -18.86 5.04
C HIS A 21 -10.20 -17.64 4.10
N ILE A 22 -8.97 -17.18 3.88
CA ILE A 22 -8.68 -16.01 3.03
C ILE A 22 -8.69 -16.44 1.56
N GLU A 23 -9.72 -15.98 0.84
CA GLU A 23 -9.96 -16.33 -0.56
C GLU A 23 -9.31 -15.34 -1.53
N SER A 24 -9.32 -14.05 -1.18
CA SER A 24 -8.79 -12.97 -2.02
C SER A 24 -8.26 -11.81 -1.17
N THR A 25 -7.34 -11.04 -1.75
CA THR A 25 -6.71 -9.91 -1.07
C THR A 25 -6.75 -8.63 -1.90
N ILE A 26 -6.67 -7.49 -1.20
CA ILE A 26 -6.32 -6.21 -1.81
C ILE A 26 -5.00 -5.75 -1.22
N VAL A 27 -4.01 -5.56 -2.10
CA VAL A 27 -2.69 -5.10 -1.72
C VAL A 27 -2.70 -3.60 -1.58
N VAL A 28 -2.28 -3.08 -0.42
CA VAL A 28 -2.16 -1.64 -0.19
C VAL A 28 -0.71 -1.27 0.06
N PHE A 29 -0.18 -0.38 -0.78
CA PHE A 29 1.17 0.16 -0.67
C PHE A 29 1.16 1.68 -0.59
N GLY A 30 2.17 2.22 0.09
CA GLY A 30 2.43 3.65 0.16
C GLY A 30 3.62 3.93 1.07
N SER A 31 3.87 5.21 1.31
CA SER A 31 4.97 5.65 2.13
C SER A 31 4.88 5.13 3.57
N ALA A 32 5.99 4.57 4.06
CA ALA A 32 6.18 4.26 5.48
C ALA A 32 6.42 5.51 6.35
N ARG A 33 6.45 6.71 5.74
CA ARG A 33 6.79 7.98 6.42
C ARG A 33 5.62 8.95 6.50
N LEU A 34 4.49 8.66 5.86
CA LEU A 34 3.30 9.50 5.96
C LEU A 34 2.57 9.15 7.26
N GLN A 35 2.38 10.15 8.12
CA GLN A 35 1.79 9.97 9.44
C GLN A 35 0.34 10.43 9.44
N GLU A 36 -0.38 10.12 10.51
CA GLU A 36 -1.70 10.69 10.78
C GLU A 36 -1.67 12.22 10.73
N PRO A 37 -2.75 12.87 10.26
CA PRO A 37 -2.79 14.34 10.11
C PRO A 37 -2.44 15.11 11.38
N GLU A 38 -2.89 14.64 12.55
CA GLU A 38 -2.58 15.29 13.82
C GLU A 38 -1.08 15.23 14.14
N VAL A 39 -0.45 14.07 13.91
CA VAL A 39 0.99 13.87 14.14
C VAL A 39 1.80 14.71 13.14
N ALA A 40 1.39 14.73 11.87
CA ALA A 40 2.01 15.56 10.85
C ALA A 40 1.90 17.06 11.17
N THR A 41 0.77 17.51 11.71
CA THR A 41 0.56 18.89 12.16
C THR A 41 1.54 19.24 13.29
N GLN A 42 1.66 18.37 14.29
CA GLN A 42 2.59 18.57 15.40
C GLN A 42 4.06 18.52 14.95
N ALA A 43 4.39 17.68 13.96
CA ALA A 43 5.73 17.61 13.39
C ALA A 43 6.08 18.91 12.64
N LEU A 44 5.13 19.45 11.86
CA LEU A 44 5.30 20.73 11.17
C LEU A 44 5.54 21.87 12.16
N ARG A 45 4.70 22.01 13.19
CA ARG A 45 4.87 23.06 14.21
C ARG A 45 6.25 22.98 14.87
N ARG A 46 6.68 21.79 15.27
CA ARG A 46 8.00 21.58 15.88
C ARG A 46 9.14 21.95 14.94
N ALA A 47 9.03 21.64 13.65
CA ALA A 47 10.05 22.02 12.67
C ALA A 47 10.11 23.54 12.47
N GLU A 48 8.96 24.21 12.45
CA GLU A 48 8.87 25.67 12.32
C GLU A 48 9.46 26.38 13.54
N GLU A 49 9.10 25.95 14.76
CA GLU A 49 9.67 26.47 16.01
C GLU A 49 11.20 26.33 16.05
N GLN A 50 11.75 25.19 15.62
CA GLN A 50 13.20 24.98 15.56
C GLN A 50 13.87 25.90 14.54
N ALA A 51 13.26 26.09 13.37
CA ALA A 51 13.78 26.98 12.34
C ALA A 51 13.74 28.46 12.76
N ASP A 52 12.74 28.88 13.54
CA ASP A 52 12.64 30.23 14.09
C ASP A 52 13.79 30.56 15.05
N HIS A 53 14.30 29.56 15.80
CA HIS A 53 15.46 29.72 16.66
C HIS A 53 16.80 29.83 15.91
N ALA A 54 16.88 29.35 14.67
CA ALA A 54 18.08 29.43 13.83
C ALA A 54 17.71 29.69 12.34
N PRO A 55 17.28 30.92 12.00
CA PRO A 55 16.65 31.21 10.70
C PRO A 55 17.56 31.02 9.48
N HIS A 56 18.88 31.05 9.67
CA HIS A 56 19.87 30.89 8.61
C HIS A 56 20.38 29.46 8.44
N ASP A 57 19.91 28.51 9.27
CA ASP A 57 20.28 27.11 9.14
C ASP A 57 19.52 26.46 7.97
N ARG A 58 20.26 26.12 6.91
CA ARG A 58 19.71 25.48 5.71
C ARG A 58 19.11 24.10 6.00
N ALA A 59 19.64 23.36 6.96
CA ALA A 59 19.14 22.03 7.30
C ALA A 59 17.76 22.12 7.97
N LEU A 60 17.57 23.09 8.87
CA LEU A 60 16.27 23.33 9.51
C LEU A 60 15.23 23.86 8.52
N GLN A 61 15.62 24.78 7.63
CA GLN A 61 14.75 25.23 6.53
C GLN A 61 14.31 24.06 5.63
N GLN A 62 15.23 23.14 5.32
CA GLN A 62 14.91 21.94 4.55
C GLN A 62 13.95 21.02 5.31
N GLN A 63 14.12 20.85 6.62
CA GLN A 63 13.21 20.06 7.45
C GLN A 63 11.80 20.66 7.48
N VAL A 64 11.66 21.98 7.60
CA VAL A 64 10.37 22.67 7.50
C VAL A 64 9.73 22.42 6.14
N ALA A 65 10.48 22.54 5.05
CA ALA A 65 9.97 22.28 3.71
C ALA A 65 9.46 20.83 3.55
N ILE A 66 10.19 19.85 4.08
CA ILE A 66 9.77 18.45 4.10
C ILE A 66 8.50 18.26 4.95
N ALA A 67 8.46 18.83 6.16
CA ALA A 67 7.32 18.72 7.06
C ALA A 67 6.05 19.33 6.45
N LYS A 68 6.17 20.45 5.71
CA LYS A 68 5.05 21.04 4.96
C LYS A 68 4.50 20.09 3.91
N ARG A 69 5.38 19.45 3.13
CA ARG A 69 4.96 18.43 2.14
C ARG A 69 4.36 17.19 2.80
N GLN A 70 4.91 16.74 3.92
CA GLN A 70 4.33 15.62 4.67
C GLN A 70 2.96 15.95 5.24
N PHE A 71 2.74 17.18 5.72
CA PHE A 71 1.43 17.67 6.15
C PHE A 71 0.41 17.66 5.00
N GLU A 72 0.78 18.17 3.81
CA GLU A 72 -0.08 18.12 2.62
C GLU A 72 -0.47 16.69 2.21
N LEU A 73 0.47 15.75 2.35
CA LEU A 73 0.27 14.34 2.02
C LEU A 73 -0.39 13.53 3.16
N ALA A 74 -0.50 14.07 4.37
CA ALA A 74 -1.02 13.34 5.54
C ALA A 74 -2.48 12.91 5.36
N LYS A 75 -3.26 13.65 4.55
CA LYS A 75 -4.62 13.27 4.15
C LYS A 75 -4.71 11.85 3.56
N TYR A 76 -3.66 11.35 2.92
CA TYR A 76 -3.66 10.01 2.34
C TYR A 76 -3.64 8.91 3.41
N TYR A 77 -3.22 9.21 4.64
CA TYR A 77 -3.39 8.30 5.76
C TYR A 77 -4.88 8.04 6.01
N ASP A 78 -5.70 9.09 6.09
CA ASP A 78 -7.15 8.95 6.31
C ASP A 78 -7.83 8.26 5.13
N VAL A 79 -7.44 8.58 3.89
CA VAL A 79 -7.98 7.92 2.70
C VAL A 79 -7.65 6.41 2.72
N ALA A 80 -6.43 6.02 3.08
CA ALA A 80 -6.05 4.61 3.17
C ALA A 80 -6.80 3.87 4.29
N ARG A 81 -6.96 4.51 5.44
CA ARG A 81 -7.74 3.97 6.56
C ARG A 81 -9.20 3.78 6.17
N GLU A 82 -9.82 4.80 5.59
CA GLU A 82 -11.22 4.74 5.16
C GLU A 82 -11.43 3.72 4.04
N PHE A 83 -10.53 3.66 3.06
CA PHE A 83 -10.57 2.66 1.99
C PHE A 83 -10.61 1.24 2.56
N SER A 84 -9.67 0.92 3.46
CA SER A 84 -9.62 -0.40 4.09
C SER A 84 -10.84 -0.70 4.95
N ARG A 85 -11.40 0.32 5.62
CA ARG A 85 -12.64 0.20 6.39
C ARG A 85 -13.81 -0.19 5.50
N LEU A 86 -14.01 0.52 4.38
CA LEU A 86 -15.07 0.26 3.40
C LEU A 86 -14.96 -1.13 2.78
N VAL A 87 -13.77 -1.49 2.28
CA VAL A 87 -13.52 -2.82 1.70
C VAL A 87 -13.85 -3.90 2.72
N SER A 88 -13.33 -3.77 3.94
CA SER A 88 -13.45 -4.79 4.97
C SER A 88 -14.88 -4.94 5.48
N SER A 89 -15.60 -3.84 5.70
CA SER A 89 -17.01 -3.88 6.11
C SER A 89 -17.93 -4.45 5.02
N THR A 90 -17.51 -4.41 3.77
CA THR A 90 -18.27 -4.96 2.63
C THR A 90 -17.98 -6.44 2.43
N CYS A 91 -16.71 -6.83 2.53
CA CYS A 91 -16.24 -8.12 2.01
C CYS A 91 -15.90 -9.16 3.10
N GLN A 92 -15.84 -8.73 4.36
CA GLN A 92 -15.52 -9.60 5.51
C GLN A 92 -16.72 -9.72 6.46
N ILE A 93 -17.89 -10.03 5.91
CA ILE A 93 -19.17 -10.18 6.64
C ILE A 93 -19.71 -11.61 6.53
N ASP A 94 -20.50 -12.03 7.51
CA ASP A 94 -21.21 -13.32 7.53
C ASP A 94 -20.29 -14.54 7.31
N GLY A 95 -19.09 -14.51 7.91
CA GLY A 95 -18.10 -15.59 7.80
C GLY A 95 -17.33 -15.61 6.47
N ARG A 96 -17.62 -14.70 5.53
CA ARG A 96 -16.78 -14.50 4.33
C ARG A 96 -15.51 -13.74 4.69
N CYS A 97 -14.43 -14.04 3.97
CA CYS A 97 -13.13 -13.41 4.17
C CYS A 97 -12.49 -13.13 2.80
N ASN A 98 -13.16 -12.25 2.04
CA ASN A 98 -12.75 -11.82 0.72
C ASN A 98 -12.17 -10.41 0.76
N TYR A 99 -11.33 -10.09 -0.24
CA TYR A 99 -10.67 -8.79 -0.41
C TYR A 99 -9.94 -8.32 0.86
N VAL A 100 -9.33 -9.28 1.57
CA VAL A 100 -8.62 -9.00 2.83
C VAL A 100 -7.47 -8.04 2.56
N ILE A 101 -7.39 -6.98 3.36
CA ILE A 101 -6.32 -5.99 3.24
C ILE A 101 -4.98 -6.64 3.56
N VAL A 102 -4.04 -6.57 2.61
CA VAL A 102 -2.65 -7.02 2.79
C VAL A 102 -1.69 -5.86 2.57
N THR A 103 -0.75 -5.70 3.49
CA THR A 103 0.24 -4.62 3.43
C THR A 103 1.64 -5.17 3.72
N GLY A 104 2.67 -4.34 3.58
CA GLY A 104 4.02 -4.67 4.05
C GLY A 104 4.19 -4.69 5.57
N GLY A 105 3.15 -4.38 6.33
CA GLY A 105 3.09 -4.43 7.79
C GLY A 105 3.90 -3.36 8.51
N GLY A 106 4.40 -2.35 7.79
CA GLY A 106 5.12 -1.22 8.36
C GLY A 106 4.23 -0.09 8.90
N PRO A 107 4.83 1.02 9.33
CA PRO A 107 4.12 2.24 9.71
C PRO A 107 3.58 2.99 8.46
N GLY A 108 2.92 4.10 8.71
CA GLY A 108 2.43 5.03 7.69
C GLY A 108 1.24 4.49 6.90
N ILE A 109 1.25 4.56 5.57
CA ILE A 109 0.10 4.10 4.77
C ILE A 109 -0.24 2.63 5.02
N MET A 110 0.78 1.78 5.21
CA MET A 110 0.57 0.36 5.52
C MET A 110 -0.18 0.19 6.84
N GLU A 111 0.20 0.96 7.86
CA GLU A 111 -0.48 0.97 9.15
C GLU A 111 -1.90 1.52 9.02
N ALA A 112 -2.09 2.64 8.31
CA ALA A 112 -3.41 3.22 8.06
C ALA A 112 -4.37 2.18 7.46
N ALA A 113 -3.88 1.43 6.46
CA ALA A 113 -4.65 0.40 5.79
C ALA A 113 -4.96 -0.79 6.72
N ASN A 114 -4.01 -1.28 7.52
CA ASN A 114 -4.28 -2.32 8.52
C ASN A 114 -5.26 -1.83 9.60
N ARG A 115 -5.10 -0.58 10.05
CA ARG A 115 -5.97 0.07 11.04
C ARG A 115 -7.41 0.19 10.55
N GLY A 116 -7.61 0.59 9.30
CA GLY A 116 -8.95 0.71 8.72
C GLY A 116 -9.76 -0.60 8.76
N ALA A 117 -9.08 -1.74 8.49
CA ALA A 117 -9.70 -3.05 8.65
C ALA A 117 -9.96 -3.39 10.13
N ALA A 118 -9.01 -3.07 11.02
CA ALA A 118 -9.15 -3.31 12.45
C ALA A 118 -10.27 -2.48 13.11
N ASP A 119 -10.55 -1.26 12.61
CA ASP A 119 -11.62 -0.38 13.11
C ASP A 119 -13.01 -1.02 12.98
N VAL A 120 -13.19 -1.96 12.04
CA VAL A 120 -14.43 -2.73 11.83
C VAL A 120 -14.27 -4.19 12.23
N HIS A 121 -13.25 -4.50 13.06
CA HIS A 121 -12.95 -5.84 13.58
C HIS A 121 -12.73 -6.90 12.50
N ALA A 122 -12.28 -6.50 11.31
CA ALA A 122 -11.99 -7.39 10.20
C ALA A 122 -10.53 -7.86 10.21
N LYS A 123 -10.23 -8.91 9.45
CA LYS A 123 -8.86 -9.43 9.34
C LYS A 123 -8.03 -8.52 8.44
N SER A 124 -6.74 -8.42 8.74
CA SER A 124 -5.75 -7.80 7.86
C SER A 124 -4.40 -8.51 7.98
N ILE A 125 -3.66 -8.54 6.87
CA ILE A 125 -2.39 -9.26 6.72
C ILE A 125 -1.22 -8.28 6.72
N GLY A 126 -0.14 -8.65 7.40
CA GLY A 126 1.15 -7.97 7.33
C GLY A 126 2.22 -8.90 6.79
N LEU A 127 2.77 -8.60 5.62
CA LEU A 127 3.92 -9.29 5.05
C LEU A 127 5.17 -8.47 5.37
N ASN A 128 5.71 -8.59 6.58
CA ASN A 128 6.90 -7.88 7.03
C ASN A 128 8.18 -8.48 6.41
N ILE A 129 9.26 -7.70 6.37
CA ILE A 129 10.56 -8.17 5.88
C ILE A 129 11.69 -7.78 6.83
N THR A 130 12.69 -8.65 6.95
CA THR A 130 13.84 -8.39 7.82
C THR A 130 14.73 -7.34 7.18
N LEU A 131 14.84 -6.18 7.83
CA LEU A 131 15.69 -5.07 7.43
C LEU A 131 16.83 -4.87 8.45
N PRO A 132 17.96 -4.24 8.07
CA PRO A 132 19.06 -3.94 8.99
C PRO A 132 18.67 -3.04 10.17
N HIS A 133 17.66 -2.19 9.97
CA HIS A 133 17.01 -1.43 11.03
C HIS A 133 15.63 -2.02 11.27
N GLU A 134 15.30 -2.24 12.55
CA GLU A 134 14.10 -2.99 12.92
C GLU A 134 12.83 -2.23 12.55
N GLN A 135 12.05 -2.81 11.63
CA GLN A 135 10.68 -2.38 11.36
C GLN A 135 9.75 -3.31 12.12
N TYR A 136 9.19 -2.83 13.23
CA TYR A 136 8.17 -3.58 13.96
C TYR A 136 6.88 -3.67 13.13
N PRO A 137 6.20 -4.83 13.13
CA PRO A 137 4.86 -4.93 12.57
C PRO A 137 3.93 -3.95 13.29
N ASN A 138 3.13 -3.21 12.52
CA ASN A 138 2.15 -2.30 13.12
C ASN A 138 1.10 -3.09 13.94
N PRO A 139 0.51 -2.49 14.99
CA PRO A 139 -0.29 -3.21 15.97
C PRO A 139 -1.69 -3.63 15.46
N TYR A 140 -2.06 -3.25 14.24
CA TYR A 140 -3.40 -3.49 13.67
C TYR A 140 -3.47 -4.73 12.78
N ILE A 141 -2.33 -5.39 12.54
CA ILE A 141 -2.27 -6.66 11.82
C ILE A 141 -2.90 -7.75 12.68
N THR A 142 -3.72 -8.61 12.08
CA THR A 142 -4.26 -9.78 12.77
C THR A 142 -3.12 -10.68 13.24
N PRO A 143 -3.02 -11.08 14.53
CA PRO A 143 -1.83 -11.74 15.06
C PRO A 143 -1.38 -13.00 14.29
N ARG A 144 -2.32 -13.84 13.83
CA ARG A 144 -2.01 -15.04 13.04
C ARG A 144 -1.57 -14.73 11.60
N LEU A 145 -1.84 -13.53 11.10
CA LEU A 145 -1.56 -13.06 9.74
C LEU A 145 -0.40 -12.07 9.68
N SER A 146 0.44 -12.04 10.72
CA SER A 146 1.71 -11.33 10.74
C SER A 146 2.82 -12.29 10.30
N PHE A 147 3.32 -12.09 9.08
CA PHE A 147 4.32 -12.95 8.46
C PHE A 147 5.65 -12.20 8.32
N GLN A 148 6.75 -12.88 8.64
CA GLN A 148 8.09 -12.32 8.56
C GLN A 148 8.89 -13.02 7.46
N PHE A 149 9.25 -12.26 6.41
CA PHE A 149 10.06 -12.73 5.30
C PHE A 149 11.52 -12.31 5.44
N ARG A 150 12.40 -13.10 4.82
CA ARG A 150 13.80 -12.71 4.58
C ARG A 150 14.08 -12.45 3.11
N TYR A 151 13.37 -13.14 2.21
CA TYR A 151 13.60 -13.03 0.77
C TYR A 151 12.54 -12.14 0.13
N PHE A 152 12.97 -11.02 -0.45
CA PHE A 152 12.10 -10.07 -1.15
C PHE A 152 11.24 -10.75 -2.22
N ALA A 153 11.84 -11.61 -3.06
CA ALA A 153 11.12 -12.27 -4.15
C ALA A 153 9.93 -13.13 -3.66
N ILE A 154 10.09 -13.84 -2.55
CA ILE A 154 9.01 -14.68 -2.00
C ILE A 154 7.90 -13.80 -1.41
N ARG A 155 8.27 -12.72 -0.72
CA ARG A 155 7.33 -11.74 -0.21
C ARG A 155 6.51 -11.07 -1.34
N LYS A 156 7.18 -10.65 -2.41
CA LYS A 156 6.57 -10.07 -3.62
C LYS A 156 5.55 -11.00 -4.24
N MET A 157 5.91 -12.28 -4.35
CA MET A 157 4.98 -13.31 -4.82
C MET A 157 3.72 -13.38 -3.94
N HIS A 158 3.87 -13.41 -2.61
CA HIS A 158 2.73 -13.46 -1.69
C HIS A 158 1.79 -12.25 -1.77
N PHE A 159 2.27 -11.08 -2.17
CA PHE A 159 1.37 -9.96 -2.43
C PHE A 159 0.42 -10.26 -3.58
N LEU A 160 0.90 -10.89 -4.65
CA LEU A 160 0.14 -11.02 -5.90
C LEU A 160 -0.60 -12.36 -6.05
N ILE A 161 -0.22 -13.44 -5.34
CA ILE A 161 -0.87 -14.78 -5.47
C ILE A 161 -2.40 -14.71 -5.33
N ARG A 162 -2.92 -13.88 -4.43
CA ARG A 162 -4.36 -13.74 -4.14
C ARG A 162 -4.93 -12.36 -4.48
N ALA A 163 -4.11 -11.47 -5.04
CA ALA A 163 -4.51 -10.09 -5.24
C ALA A 163 -5.63 -10.00 -6.29
N LYS A 164 -6.67 -9.25 -5.95
CA LYS A 164 -7.68 -8.75 -6.91
C LYS A 164 -7.45 -7.29 -7.28
N ALA A 165 -6.70 -6.59 -6.45
CA ALA A 165 -6.25 -5.24 -6.74
C ALA A 165 -4.95 -4.91 -6.00
N LEU A 166 -4.20 -3.97 -6.58
CA LEU A 166 -3.13 -3.25 -5.92
C LEU A 166 -3.50 -1.78 -5.88
N VAL A 167 -3.55 -1.21 -4.68
CA VAL A 167 -3.82 0.21 -4.43
C VAL A 167 -2.55 0.88 -3.95
N ALA A 168 -2.00 1.77 -4.77
CA ALA A 168 -0.77 2.51 -4.50
C ALA A 168 -1.08 3.97 -4.13
N PHE A 169 -0.79 4.31 -2.89
CA PHE A 169 -0.75 5.69 -2.39
C PHE A 169 0.63 6.31 -2.60
N PRO A 170 0.78 7.64 -2.45
CA PRO A 170 2.08 8.29 -2.55
C PRO A 170 3.15 7.62 -1.68
N GLY A 171 4.26 7.28 -2.31
CA GLY A 171 5.26 6.38 -1.75
C GLY A 171 6.65 6.57 -2.34
N GLY A 172 7.62 5.87 -1.75
CA GLY A 172 9.01 5.88 -2.19
C GLY A 172 9.37 4.64 -3.02
N PHE A 173 10.64 4.26 -3.00
CA PHE A 173 11.15 3.14 -3.80
C PHE A 173 10.42 1.82 -3.59
N GLY A 174 10.04 1.46 -2.35
CA GLY A 174 9.28 0.24 -2.11
C GLY A 174 7.92 0.24 -2.82
N THR A 175 7.21 1.37 -2.81
CA THR A 175 5.93 1.50 -3.52
C THR A 175 6.12 1.44 -5.03
N LEU A 176 7.16 2.11 -5.55
CA LEU A 176 7.47 2.10 -6.98
C LEU A 176 7.88 0.72 -7.48
N ASP A 177 8.70 0.01 -6.72
CA ASP A 177 9.14 -1.36 -7.02
C ASP A 177 7.92 -2.29 -7.22
N GLU A 178 6.99 -2.28 -6.26
CA GLU A 178 5.80 -3.13 -6.33
C GLU A 178 4.80 -2.68 -7.41
N LEU A 179 4.69 -1.37 -7.64
CA LEU A 179 3.86 -0.83 -8.73
C LEU A 179 4.39 -1.28 -10.10
N PHE A 180 5.68 -1.07 -10.38
CA PHE A 180 6.25 -1.42 -11.68
C PHE A 180 6.35 -2.92 -11.89
N GLU A 181 6.60 -3.72 -10.85
CA GLU A 181 6.52 -5.18 -10.95
C GLU A 181 5.12 -5.62 -11.37
N THR A 182 4.08 -5.10 -10.72
CA THR A 182 2.68 -5.44 -11.02
C THR A 182 2.30 -5.02 -12.43
N LEU A 183 2.65 -3.80 -12.85
CA LEU A 183 2.41 -3.33 -14.22
C LEU A 183 3.12 -4.19 -15.26
N THR A 184 4.36 -4.60 -14.99
CA THR A 184 5.13 -5.49 -15.89
C THR A 184 4.47 -6.86 -16.00
N LEU A 185 4.00 -7.43 -14.89
CA LEU A 185 3.31 -8.72 -14.90
C LEU A 185 1.99 -8.67 -15.66
N LEU A 186 1.25 -7.57 -15.56
CA LEU A 186 0.03 -7.33 -16.33
C LEU A 186 0.34 -7.16 -17.83
N GLN A 187 1.30 -6.30 -18.17
CA GLN A 187 1.72 -6.05 -19.55
C GLN A 187 2.19 -7.33 -20.25
N THR A 188 2.88 -8.22 -19.52
CA THR A 188 3.41 -9.48 -20.05
C THR A 188 2.42 -10.65 -19.99
N GLY A 189 1.20 -10.43 -19.49
CA GLY A 189 0.16 -11.46 -19.35
C GLY A 189 0.53 -12.57 -18.35
N LYS A 190 1.44 -12.30 -17.41
CA LYS A 190 1.79 -13.23 -16.32
C LYS A 190 0.77 -13.19 -15.18
N THR A 191 -0.02 -12.12 -15.12
CA THR A 191 -1.24 -12.00 -14.32
C THR A 191 -2.26 -11.20 -15.12
N ASP A 192 -3.55 -11.50 -14.95
CA ASP A 192 -4.66 -10.80 -15.61
C ASP A 192 -5.78 -10.39 -14.63
N GLN A 193 -5.62 -10.70 -13.34
CA GLN A 193 -6.68 -10.54 -12.33
C GLN A 193 -6.49 -9.35 -11.38
N VAL A 194 -5.41 -8.59 -11.53
CA VAL A 194 -5.04 -7.53 -10.57
C VAL A 194 -5.34 -6.17 -11.17
N MET A 195 -6.32 -5.46 -10.62
CA MET A 195 -6.56 -4.05 -10.96
C MET A 195 -5.57 -3.14 -10.23
N VAL A 196 -4.87 -2.25 -10.94
CA VAL A 196 -3.99 -1.27 -10.32
C VAL A 196 -4.72 0.06 -10.13
N VAL A 197 -4.75 0.58 -8.90
CA VAL A 197 -5.33 1.88 -8.57
C VAL A 197 -4.25 2.78 -7.96
N LEU A 198 -4.04 3.94 -8.57
CA LEU A 198 -3.13 4.98 -8.12
C LEU A 198 -3.93 6.07 -7.41
N VAL A 199 -3.72 6.21 -6.10
CA VAL A 199 -4.41 7.23 -5.30
C VAL A 199 -3.63 8.55 -5.33
N GLY A 200 -4.32 9.65 -5.66
CA GLY A 200 -3.76 10.99 -5.73
C GLY A 200 -3.05 11.29 -7.06
N ARG A 201 -3.83 11.54 -8.12
CA ARG A 201 -3.33 11.70 -9.50
C ARG A 201 -2.20 12.72 -9.61
N ASP A 202 -2.36 13.89 -8.98
CA ASP A 202 -1.38 14.97 -9.04
C ASP A 202 0.03 14.55 -8.54
N PHE A 203 0.12 13.66 -7.55
CA PHE A 203 1.41 13.14 -7.11
C PHE A 203 2.06 12.27 -8.21
N TRP A 204 1.28 11.36 -8.78
CA TRP A 204 1.77 10.39 -9.76
C TRP A 204 2.14 11.03 -11.10
N GLU A 205 1.36 11.98 -11.59
CA GLU A 205 1.64 12.68 -12.86
C GLU A 205 2.85 13.62 -12.75
N ARG A 206 3.10 14.20 -11.56
CA ARG A 206 4.34 14.95 -11.31
C ARG A 206 5.57 14.06 -11.17
N LEU A 207 5.40 12.82 -10.70
CA LEU A 207 6.49 11.87 -10.49
C LEU A 207 6.87 11.13 -11.79
N ILE A 208 5.88 10.70 -12.57
CA ILE A 208 6.07 9.84 -13.74
C ILE A 208 5.34 10.45 -14.92
N ASN A 209 6.09 10.83 -15.94
CA ASN A 209 5.52 11.20 -17.23
C ASN A 209 5.27 9.93 -18.05
N TRP A 210 4.07 9.35 -17.91
CA TRP A 210 3.68 8.14 -18.62
C TRP A 210 3.65 8.32 -20.14
N GLN A 211 3.25 9.49 -20.62
CA GLN A 211 3.18 9.78 -22.05
C GLN A 211 4.57 9.79 -22.69
N LEU A 212 5.60 10.26 -21.96
CA LEU A 212 6.98 10.19 -22.44
C LEU A 212 7.43 8.75 -22.77
N LEU A 213 6.98 7.76 -21.97
CA LEU A 213 7.28 6.35 -22.24
C LEU A 213 6.61 5.86 -23.52
N VAL A 214 5.40 6.35 -23.82
CA VAL A 214 4.68 6.03 -25.06
C VAL A 214 5.33 6.73 -26.25
N ASP A 215 5.63 8.02 -26.13
CA ASP A 215 6.20 8.84 -27.20
C ASP A 215 7.59 8.32 -27.62
N TYR A 216 8.34 7.76 -26.67
CA TYR A 216 9.63 7.12 -26.93
C TYR A 216 9.52 5.66 -27.35
N GLY A 217 8.31 5.11 -27.48
CA GLY A 217 8.07 3.73 -27.90
C GLY A 217 8.53 2.67 -26.89
N LEU A 218 8.63 3.03 -25.61
CA LEU A 218 9.05 2.12 -24.54
C LEU A 218 7.89 1.29 -23.98
N ILE A 219 6.65 1.80 -24.09
CA ILE A 219 5.40 1.11 -23.79
C ILE A 219 4.35 1.44 -24.86
N ALA A 220 3.30 0.63 -24.98
CA ALA A 220 2.19 0.90 -25.89
C ALA A 220 1.19 1.90 -25.28
N GLN A 221 0.48 2.65 -26.14
CA GLN A 221 -0.62 3.54 -25.69
C GLN A 221 -1.70 2.78 -24.88
N THR A 222 -1.91 1.50 -25.20
CA THR A 222 -2.84 0.63 -24.48
C THR A 222 -2.39 0.29 -23.07
N ASP A 223 -1.09 0.34 -22.78
CA ASP A 223 -0.54 0.01 -21.46
C ASP A 223 -0.93 1.07 -20.41
N LEU A 224 -1.29 2.28 -20.84
CA LEU A 224 -1.85 3.31 -19.95
C LEU A 224 -3.24 2.93 -19.40
N LYS A 225 -3.87 1.87 -19.91
CA LYS A 225 -5.12 1.32 -19.38
C LYS A 225 -4.90 0.32 -18.24
N LEU A 226 -3.64 -0.04 -17.93
CA LEU A 226 -3.32 -1.02 -16.89
C LEU A 226 -3.53 -0.48 -15.47
N PHE A 227 -3.66 0.84 -15.30
CA PHE A 227 -3.91 1.47 -14.02
C PHE A 227 -5.02 2.52 -14.11
N HIS A 228 -5.62 2.82 -12.97
CA HIS A 228 -6.68 3.81 -12.82
C HIS A 228 -6.37 4.76 -11.68
N TYR A 229 -6.82 6.00 -11.78
CA TYR A 229 -6.68 6.98 -10.70
C TYR A 229 -7.92 7.02 -9.80
N ALA A 230 -7.69 7.29 -8.52
CA ALA A 230 -8.74 7.63 -7.56
C ALA A 230 -8.26 8.76 -6.63
N GLU A 231 -9.16 9.62 -6.18
CA GLU A 231 -8.86 10.68 -5.21
C GLU A 231 -9.42 10.35 -3.82
N THR A 232 -10.45 9.52 -3.75
CA THR A 232 -11.12 9.14 -2.50
C THR A 232 -11.16 7.63 -2.27
N ALA A 233 -11.41 7.25 -1.02
CA ALA A 233 -11.60 5.86 -0.61
C ALA A 233 -12.75 5.20 -1.36
N GLN A 234 -13.88 5.90 -1.50
CA GLN A 234 -15.05 5.41 -2.22
C GLN A 234 -14.75 5.21 -3.72
N GLU A 235 -14.13 6.19 -4.38
CA GLU A 235 -13.76 6.05 -5.80
C GLU A 235 -12.86 4.85 -6.07
N ALA A 236 -11.85 4.65 -5.21
CA ALA A 236 -10.95 3.50 -5.32
C ALA A 236 -11.70 2.19 -5.14
N TRP A 237 -12.62 2.11 -4.16
CA TRP A 237 -13.43 0.92 -3.95
C TRP A 237 -14.40 0.66 -5.10
N ASP A 238 -15.11 1.67 -5.58
CA ASP A 238 -16.08 1.56 -6.68
C ASP A 238 -15.41 1.07 -7.98
N LEU A 239 -14.17 1.48 -8.24
CA LEU A 239 -13.38 0.97 -9.36
C LEU A 239 -13.14 -0.54 -9.22
N ILE A 240 -12.64 -0.97 -8.06
CA ILE A 240 -12.28 -2.37 -7.79
C ILE A 240 -13.53 -3.26 -7.75
N ALA A 241 -14.58 -2.82 -7.08
CA ALA A 241 -15.83 -3.55 -6.94
C ALA A 241 -16.48 -3.79 -8.30
N ARG A 242 -16.58 -2.75 -9.15
CA ARG A 242 -17.11 -2.88 -10.52
C ARG A 242 -16.27 -3.82 -11.37
N HIS A 243 -14.94 -3.71 -11.31
CA HIS A 243 -14.05 -4.59 -12.07
C HIS A 243 -14.20 -6.06 -11.69
N ASN A 244 -14.41 -6.36 -10.41
CA ASN A 244 -14.51 -7.72 -9.89
C ASN A 244 -15.95 -8.24 -9.71
N GLY A 245 -16.98 -7.48 -10.15
CA GLY A 245 -18.38 -7.87 -10.04
C GLY A 245 -18.92 -7.93 -8.60
N VAL A 246 -18.32 -7.17 -7.68
CA VAL A 246 -18.79 -7.04 -6.30
C VAL A 246 -19.86 -5.94 -6.25
N PRO A 247 -20.99 -6.12 -5.53
CA PRO A 247 -21.97 -5.05 -5.35
C PRO A 247 -21.32 -3.82 -4.73
N ALA A 248 -21.48 -2.66 -5.37
CA ALA A 248 -21.05 -1.38 -4.79
C ALA A 248 -21.94 -1.07 -3.57
N THR A 249 -21.32 -0.54 -2.52
CA THR A 249 -21.97 -0.08 -1.28
C THR A 249 -22.40 1.37 -1.37
#